data_AF-A0AA38P728-F1
#
_entry.id   AF-A0AA38P728-F1
#
_cell.length_a   1.000
_cell.length_b   1.000
_cell.length_c   1.000
_cell.angle_alpha   90.00
_cell.angle_beta   90.00
_cell.angle_gamma   90.00
#
_symmetry.space_group_name_H-M   'P 1'
#
loop_
_entity.id
_entity.type
_entity.pdbx_description
1 polymer ?
#
loop_
_entity_poly.entity_id
_entity_poly.type
_entity_poly.pdbx_seq_one_letter_code
_entity_poly.pdbx_strand_id
1 'polypeptide(L)'
;HRSLSWKMLHNAIIGPVATDHPYFQAFIQGLLLPCKSIDLDLSQLAASYFGGTSEFVMSLLETRISGNYSALRLEYTDTICAATRTALRDACEGIPGWDRFDFEIIVREFLEGSGLPCPSLMTELQGRFDDVVTLEGASEKSYRMRMFCWATTGSPQIFTDGSPIEVTRLLEHGTIAFKTCTRMMQVPASYLLKLLGASHDNGLEPSRDVKDRIFHWFLVQLLSAIGSYNVV
;
A
#
# COMPACT_ATOMS: atom_id res chain seq x y z
N HIS A 1 -25.43 -22.61 12.57
CA HIS A 1 -25.52 -21.87 11.29
C HIS A 1 -25.49 -20.35 11.48
N ARG A 2 -26.47 -19.68 12.09
CA ARG A 2 -26.50 -18.20 12.24
C ARG A 2 -25.24 -17.58 12.89
N SER A 3 -24.75 -18.15 13.99
CA SER A 3 -23.52 -17.67 14.66
C SER A 3 -22.28 -17.78 13.76
N LEU A 4 -22.18 -18.85 12.97
CA LEU A 4 -21.09 -19.05 12.01
C LEU A 4 -21.17 -18.04 10.86
N SER A 5 -22.37 -17.82 10.31
CA SER A 5 -22.60 -16.83 9.25
C SER A 5 -22.24 -15.41 9.71
N TRP A 6 -22.62 -15.04 10.95
CA TRP A 6 -22.22 -13.77 11.54
C TRP A 6 -20.69 -13.66 11.68
N LYS A 7 -20.04 -14.71 12.18
CA LYS A 7 -18.57 -14.73 12.32
C LYS A 7 -17.86 -14.63 10.96
N MET A 8 -18.39 -15.27 9.92
CA MET A 8 -17.86 -15.17 8.56
C MET A 8 -18.02 -13.76 8.00
N LEU A 9 -19.20 -13.15 8.17
CA LEU A 9 -19.48 -11.79 7.73
C LEU A 9 -18.62 -10.77 8.47
N HIS A 10 -18.54 -10.88 9.80
CA HIS A 10 -17.64 -10.09 10.63
C HIS A 10 -16.20 -10.18 10.12
N ASN A 11 -15.69 -11.41 9.93
CA ASN A 11 -14.32 -11.59 9.48
C ASN A 11 -14.07 -11.08 8.07
N ALA A 12 -15.09 -11.07 7.20
CA ALA A 12 -15.00 -10.50 5.87
C ALA A 12 -14.93 -8.97 5.87
N ILE A 13 -15.61 -8.31 6.82
CA ILE A 13 -15.71 -6.84 6.89
C ILE A 13 -14.62 -6.24 7.78
N ILE A 14 -14.50 -6.75 9.01
CA ILE A 14 -13.68 -6.21 10.09
C ILE A 14 -12.33 -6.94 10.18
N GLY A 15 -12.23 -8.16 9.64
CA GLY A 15 -11.06 -9.02 9.80
C GLY A 15 -11.14 -9.94 11.03
N PRO A 16 -10.04 -10.63 11.39
CA PRO A 16 -10.03 -11.66 12.43
C PRO A 16 -10.11 -11.12 13.87
N VAL A 17 -10.30 -9.82 14.04
CA VAL A 17 -10.40 -9.16 15.35
C VAL A 17 -11.54 -9.80 16.14
N ALA A 18 -11.31 -10.04 17.43
CA ALA A 18 -12.33 -10.63 18.27
C ALA A 18 -13.49 -9.64 18.48
N THR A 19 -14.73 -10.12 18.40
CA THR A 19 -15.92 -9.27 18.55
C THR A 19 -16.03 -8.63 19.92
N ASP A 20 -15.29 -9.11 20.92
CA ASP A 20 -15.20 -8.54 22.28
C ASP A 20 -14.10 -7.47 22.41
N HIS A 21 -13.36 -7.15 21.34
CA HIS A 21 -12.35 -6.10 21.37
C HIS A 21 -12.97 -4.75 21.77
N PRO A 22 -12.39 -4.00 22.74
CA PRO A 22 -12.99 -2.76 23.26
C PRO A 22 -13.34 -1.73 22.18
N TYR A 23 -12.47 -1.55 21.18
CA TYR A 23 -12.76 -0.65 20.05
C TYR A 23 -13.94 -1.13 19.19
N PHE A 24 -14.07 -2.43 18.94
CA PHE A 24 -15.19 -2.96 18.18
C PHE A 24 -16.49 -2.82 18.98
N GLN A 25 -16.44 -3.09 20.29
CA GLN A 25 -17.57 -2.85 21.19
C GLN A 25 -17.96 -1.37 21.23
N ALA A 26 -16.99 -0.45 21.29
CA ALA A 26 -17.26 0.99 21.24
C ALA A 26 -17.84 1.43 19.89
N PHE A 27 -17.35 0.89 18.78
CA PHE A 27 -17.92 1.12 17.44
C PHE A 27 -19.37 0.65 17.37
N ILE A 28 -19.64 -0.60 17.79
CA ILE A 28 -20.99 -1.17 17.79
C ILE A 28 -21.90 -0.38 18.73
N GLN A 29 -21.45 -0.01 19.93
CA GLN A 29 -22.21 0.83 20.85
C GLN A 29 -22.50 2.21 20.24
N GLY A 30 -21.52 2.82 19.57
CA GLY A 30 -21.68 4.08 18.84
C GLY A 30 -22.70 3.97 17.70
N LEU A 31 -22.63 2.89 16.94
CA LEU A 31 -23.53 2.59 15.83
C LEU A 31 -24.96 2.28 16.30
N LEU A 32 -25.10 1.71 17.49
CA LEU A 32 -26.37 1.44 18.18
C LEU A 32 -26.81 2.58 19.11
N LEU A 33 -26.13 3.74 19.10
CA LEU A 33 -26.60 4.88 19.89
C LEU A 33 -28.00 5.25 19.42
N PRO A 34 -28.95 5.49 20.35
CA PRO A 34 -30.31 5.87 19.98
C PRO A 34 -30.30 7.16 19.14
N CYS A 35 -30.47 7.03 17.83
CA CYS A 35 -30.84 8.15 16.99
C CYS A 35 -32.26 8.52 17.39
N LYS A 36 -32.49 9.78 17.76
CA LYS A 36 -33.76 10.30 18.34
C LYS A 36 -35.03 10.05 17.51
N SER A 37 -34.94 9.38 16.37
CA SER A 37 -36.02 9.16 15.41
C SER A 37 -36.08 7.77 14.77
N ILE A 38 -35.09 6.88 14.95
CA ILE A 38 -35.05 5.57 14.26
C ILE A 38 -34.39 4.51 15.15
N ASP A 39 -35.13 3.44 15.44
CA ASP A 39 -34.59 2.20 16.03
C ASP A 39 -33.75 1.48 14.98
N LEU A 40 -32.46 1.81 14.90
CA LEU A 40 -31.56 1.28 13.88
C LEU A 40 -30.90 -0.01 14.38
N ASP A 41 -31.27 -1.14 13.78
CA ASP A 41 -30.59 -2.44 14.00
C ASP A 41 -29.48 -2.64 12.95
N LEU A 42 -28.37 -3.27 13.33
CA LEU A 42 -27.29 -3.71 12.42
C LEU A 42 -27.82 -4.52 11.24
N SER A 43 -28.85 -5.33 11.46
CA SER A 43 -29.49 -6.08 10.38
C SER A 43 -30.18 -5.16 9.36
N GLN A 44 -30.79 -4.07 9.82
CA GLN A 44 -31.41 -3.04 8.98
C GLN A 44 -30.35 -2.19 8.28
N LEU A 45 -29.23 -1.89 8.95
CA LEU A 45 -28.09 -1.20 8.32
C LEU A 45 -27.54 -2.02 7.15
N ALA A 46 -27.28 -3.31 7.36
CA ALA A 46 -26.81 -4.20 6.29
C ALA A 46 -27.84 -4.33 5.15
N ALA A 47 -29.13 -4.39 5.49
CA ALA A 47 -30.22 -4.42 4.49
C ALA A 47 -30.43 -3.07 3.79
N SER A 48 -30.00 -1.96 4.40
CA SER A 48 -30.07 -0.61 3.84
C SER A 48 -28.95 -0.29 2.86
N TYR A 49 -27.96 -1.19 2.73
CA TYR A 49 -26.95 -1.05 1.69
C TYR A 49 -27.63 -1.01 0.32
N PHE A 50 -27.34 0.02 -0.47
CA PHE A 50 -27.91 0.16 -1.80
C PHE A 50 -27.48 -1.04 -2.64
N GLY A 51 -28.44 -1.81 -3.18
CA GLY A 51 -28.17 -3.09 -3.85
C GLY A 51 -28.28 -4.36 -2.98
N GLY A 52 -28.52 -4.18 -1.69
CA GLY A 52 -28.70 -5.26 -0.72
C GLY A 52 -27.43 -6.06 -0.42
N THR A 53 -27.61 -7.21 0.24
CA THR A 53 -26.49 -8.04 0.76
C THR A 53 -25.56 -8.53 -0.36
N SER A 54 -26.09 -8.83 -1.54
CA SER A 54 -25.27 -9.32 -2.66
C SER A 54 -24.31 -8.23 -3.15
N GLU A 55 -24.81 -7.01 -3.33
CA GLU A 55 -23.99 -5.88 -3.79
C GLU A 55 -22.97 -5.47 -2.72
N PHE A 56 -23.34 -5.58 -1.44
CA PHE A 56 -22.40 -5.40 -0.33
C PHE A 56 -21.23 -6.39 -0.38
N VAL A 57 -21.51 -7.70 -0.55
CA VAL A 57 -20.46 -8.72 -0.65
C VAL A 57 -19.62 -8.54 -1.91
N MET A 58 -20.26 -8.22 -3.05
CA MET A 58 -19.54 -7.94 -4.28
C MET A 58 -18.63 -6.72 -4.14
N SER A 59 -19.09 -5.65 -3.50
CA SER A 59 -18.28 -4.46 -3.21
C SER A 59 -17.06 -4.81 -2.36
N LEU A 60 -17.21 -5.62 -1.30
CA LEU A 60 -16.08 -6.12 -0.50
C LEU A 60 -15.08 -6.98 -1.30
N LEU A 61 -15.57 -7.75 -2.28
CA LEU A 61 -14.70 -8.53 -3.16
C LEU A 61 -14.00 -7.64 -4.19
N GLU A 62 -14.68 -6.61 -4.68
CA GLU A 62 -14.16 -5.61 -5.62
C GLU A 62 -13.11 -4.69 -4.98
N THR A 63 -13.20 -4.42 -3.68
CA THR A 63 -12.18 -3.64 -2.96
C THR A 63 -10.86 -4.41 -2.78
N ARG A 64 -10.84 -5.72 -3.08
CA ARG A 64 -9.63 -6.53 -3.02
C ARG A 64 -8.73 -6.30 -4.24
N ILE A 65 -7.49 -5.91 -3.97
CA ILE A 65 -6.45 -5.81 -4.99
C ILE A 65 -6.09 -7.21 -5.51
N SER A 66 -6.56 -7.52 -6.72
CA SER A 66 -6.38 -8.82 -7.38
C SER A 66 -5.12 -8.89 -8.26
N GLY A 67 -4.28 -7.86 -8.24
CA GLY A 67 -3.06 -7.77 -9.06
C GLY A 67 -3.24 -7.01 -10.37
N ASN A 68 -4.33 -6.25 -10.52
CA ASN A 68 -4.53 -5.30 -11.61
C ASN A 68 -4.02 -3.91 -11.19
N TYR A 69 -2.92 -3.45 -11.80
CA TYR A 69 -2.30 -2.14 -11.52
C TYR A 69 -3.27 -0.97 -11.77
N SER A 70 -4.10 -1.04 -12.81
CA SER A 70 -5.03 0.06 -13.15
C SER A 70 -6.09 0.31 -12.09
N ALA A 71 -6.38 -0.69 -11.25
CA ALA A 71 -7.33 -0.57 -10.15
C ALA A 71 -6.86 0.41 -9.06
N LEU A 72 -5.54 0.68 -8.96
CA LEU A 72 -5.00 1.65 -8.01
C LEU A 72 -5.29 3.11 -8.38
N ARG A 73 -5.66 3.39 -9.65
CA ARG A 73 -5.96 4.74 -10.16
C ARG A 73 -4.87 5.74 -9.75
N LEU A 74 -3.63 5.50 -10.18
CA LEU A 74 -2.49 6.35 -9.84
C LEU A 74 -2.44 7.59 -10.74
N GLU A 75 -2.19 8.74 -10.13
CA GLU A 75 -1.86 9.99 -10.83
C GLU A 75 -0.44 10.42 -10.49
N TYR A 76 0.35 10.75 -11.52
CA TYR A 76 1.76 11.10 -11.36
C TYR A 76 1.97 12.59 -11.50
N THR A 77 2.61 13.19 -10.50
CA THR A 77 2.99 14.61 -10.51
C THR A 77 4.49 14.78 -10.30
N ASP A 78 5.08 15.81 -10.90
CA ASP A 78 6.51 16.08 -10.82
C ASP A 78 6.77 17.52 -10.41
N THR A 79 7.44 17.70 -9.27
CA THR A 79 7.82 19.02 -8.74
C THR A 79 9.32 19.29 -8.83
N ILE A 80 10.09 18.38 -9.46
CA ILE A 80 11.55 18.53 -9.57
C ILE A 80 11.94 19.46 -10.72
N CYS A 81 13.11 20.10 -10.57
CA CYS A 81 13.65 20.97 -11.62
C CYS A 81 14.20 20.18 -12.82
N ALA A 82 14.34 20.85 -13.97
CA ALA A 82 14.81 20.24 -15.21
C ALA A 82 16.19 19.56 -15.05
N ALA A 83 17.12 20.18 -14.31
CA ALA A 83 18.45 19.62 -14.07
C ALA A 83 18.40 18.25 -13.35
N THR A 84 17.55 18.12 -12.34
CA THR A 84 17.37 16.85 -11.61
C THR A 84 16.73 15.78 -12.50
N ARG A 85 15.78 16.19 -13.35
CA ARG A 85 15.14 15.28 -14.33
C ARG A 85 16.15 14.77 -15.36
N THR A 86 17.07 15.61 -15.82
CA THR A 86 18.16 15.20 -16.71
C THR A 86 19.10 14.24 -15.99
N ALA A 87 19.56 14.57 -14.78
CA ALA A 87 20.43 13.69 -14.01
C ALA A 87 19.82 12.30 -13.77
N LEU A 88 18.52 12.22 -13.48
CA LEU A 88 17.83 10.93 -13.30
C LEU A 88 17.79 10.12 -14.59
N ARG A 89 17.57 10.79 -15.73
CA ARG A 89 17.57 10.15 -17.05
C ARG A 89 18.95 9.60 -17.37
N ASP A 90 19.98 10.40 -17.19
CA ASP A 90 21.37 10.01 -17.48
C ASP A 90 21.79 8.86 -16.56
N ALA A 91 21.41 8.90 -15.28
CA ALA A 91 21.69 7.83 -14.32
C ALA A 91 20.94 6.52 -14.61
N CYS A 92 19.93 6.54 -15.48
CA CYS A 92 19.20 5.34 -15.91
C CYS A 92 19.65 4.82 -17.29
N GLU A 93 20.55 5.53 -17.97
CA GLU A 93 21.08 5.09 -19.26
C GLU A 93 21.79 3.72 -19.11
N GLY A 94 21.41 2.77 -19.96
CA GLY A 94 21.99 1.42 -19.95
C GLY A 94 21.37 0.45 -18.93
N ILE A 95 20.38 0.86 -18.13
CA ILE A 95 19.60 -0.05 -17.29
C ILE A 95 18.49 -0.69 -18.16
N PRO A 96 18.47 -2.02 -18.36
CA PRO A 96 17.52 -2.68 -19.24
C PRO A 96 16.05 -2.36 -18.90
N GLY A 97 15.30 -1.85 -19.87
CA GLY A 97 13.90 -1.48 -19.70
C GLY A 97 13.66 -0.07 -19.15
N TRP A 98 14.72 0.65 -18.74
CA TRP A 98 14.65 2.03 -18.26
C TRP A 98 15.34 3.03 -19.20
N ASP A 99 15.61 2.63 -20.45
CA ASP A 99 16.31 3.42 -21.48
C ASP A 99 15.66 4.79 -21.76
N ARG A 100 14.37 4.92 -21.49
CA ARG A 100 13.65 6.19 -21.43
C ARG A 100 13.12 6.36 -20.03
N PHE A 101 13.94 6.96 -19.16
CA PHE A 101 13.57 7.16 -17.77
C PHE A 101 12.17 7.79 -17.65
N ASP A 102 11.24 6.97 -17.17
CA ASP A 102 9.90 7.37 -16.80
C ASP A 102 9.64 6.80 -15.40
N PHE A 103 9.37 7.71 -14.48
CA PHE A 103 9.17 7.33 -13.09
C PHE A 103 7.92 6.46 -12.92
N GLU A 104 6.91 6.67 -13.76
CA GLU A 104 5.73 5.81 -13.77
C GLU A 104 6.12 4.36 -14.11
N ILE A 105 7.04 4.13 -15.04
CA ILE A 105 7.51 2.78 -15.39
C ILE A 105 8.16 2.12 -14.18
N ILE A 106 9.00 2.84 -13.42
CA ILE A 106 9.67 2.30 -12.22
C ILE A 106 8.64 1.89 -11.16
N VAL A 107 7.69 2.76 -10.85
CA VAL A 107 6.65 2.49 -9.86
C VAL A 107 5.76 1.34 -10.32
N ARG A 108 5.40 1.30 -11.62
CA ARG A 108 4.62 0.21 -12.19
C ARG A 108 5.36 -1.13 -12.12
N GLU A 109 6.60 -1.21 -12.59
CA GLU A 109 7.41 -2.43 -12.53
C GLU A 109 7.58 -2.91 -11.09
N PHE A 110 7.78 -1.99 -10.14
CA PHE A 110 7.84 -2.33 -8.71
C PHE A 110 6.53 -2.97 -8.23
N LEU A 111 5.40 -2.32 -8.49
CA LEU A 111 4.08 -2.72 -7.98
C LEU A 111 3.58 -4.01 -8.61
N GLU A 112 3.83 -4.21 -9.90
CA GLU A 112 3.44 -5.43 -10.63
C GLU A 112 4.38 -6.62 -10.39
N GLY A 113 5.56 -6.37 -9.84
CA GLY A 113 6.53 -7.40 -9.48
C GLY A 113 6.05 -8.29 -8.31
N SER A 114 6.65 -9.47 -8.22
CA SER A 114 6.38 -10.44 -7.14
C SER A 114 7.66 -10.80 -6.39
N GLY A 115 7.50 -11.38 -5.20
CA GLY A 115 8.61 -11.78 -4.34
C GLY A 115 9.29 -10.59 -3.65
N LEU A 116 10.35 -10.89 -2.92
CA LEU A 116 11.18 -9.90 -2.22
C LEU A 116 12.33 -9.45 -3.14
N PRO A 117 12.49 -8.15 -3.44
CA PRO A 117 13.56 -7.67 -4.33
C PRO A 117 14.98 -7.99 -3.84
N CYS A 118 15.17 -8.07 -2.52
CA CYS A 118 16.43 -8.47 -1.89
C CYS A 118 16.10 -9.35 -0.68
N PRO A 119 15.85 -10.67 -0.87
CA PRO A 119 15.31 -11.53 0.18
C PRO A 119 16.20 -11.59 1.43
N SER A 120 17.51 -11.56 1.24
CA SER A 120 18.49 -11.69 2.30
C SER A 120 18.56 -10.42 3.16
N LEU A 121 18.65 -9.21 2.57
CA LEU A 121 18.44 -7.94 3.30
C LEU A 121 17.06 -7.85 3.98
N MET A 122 16.01 -8.36 3.34
CA MET A 122 14.65 -8.35 3.93
C MET A 122 14.56 -9.24 5.17
N THR A 123 15.32 -10.33 5.21
CA THR A 123 15.38 -11.23 6.37
C THR A 123 16.02 -10.54 7.57
N GLU A 124 17.01 -9.68 7.37
CA GLU A 124 17.63 -8.89 8.45
C GLU A 124 16.67 -7.84 9.04
N LEU A 125 15.67 -7.44 8.27
CA LEU A 125 14.62 -6.51 8.71
C LEU A 125 13.40 -7.22 9.31
N GLN A 126 13.36 -8.56 9.24
CA GLN A 126 12.27 -9.37 9.79
C GLN A 126 12.29 -9.26 11.33
N GLY A 127 11.29 -8.56 11.88
CA GLY A 127 11.22 -8.20 13.30
C GLY A 127 11.40 -6.70 13.59
N ARG A 128 11.72 -5.88 12.58
CA ARG A 128 11.66 -4.41 12.69
C ARG A 128 10.32 -3.82 12.26
N PHE A 129 9.52 -4.59 11.54
CA PHE A 129 8.18 -4.20 11.13
C PHE A 129 7.17 -4.57 12.22
N ASP A 130 6.10 -3.78 12.30
CA ASP A 130 4.96 -4.05 13.18
C ASP A 130 4.30 -5.40 12.83
N ASP A 131 3.77 -6.11 13.82
CA ASP A 131 3.11 -7.42 13.66
C ASP A 131 1.93 -7.38 12.67
N VAL A 132 1.34 -6.20 12.48
CA VAL A 132 0.26 -5.96 11.51
C VAL A 132 0.75 -6.16 10.07
N VAL A 133 2.06 -6.05 9.81
CA VAL A 133 2.67 -6.21 8.49
C VAL A 133 3.36 -7.57 8.39
N THR A 134 2.67 -8.54 7.76
CA THR A 134 3.27 -9.85 7.48
C THR A 134 3.97 -9.88 6.12
N LEU A 135 5.12 -10.56 6.05
CA LEU A 135 5.79 -10.92 4.80
C LEU A 135 5.18 -12.19 4.16
N GLU A 136 4.22 -12.82 4.84
CA GLU A 136 3.45 -13.92 4.28
C GLU A 136 2.70 -13.46 3.02
N GLY A 137 2.86 -14.21 1.93
CA GLY A 137 2.31 -13.85 0.64
C GLY A 137 3.12 -12.81 -0.14
N ALA A 138 4.35 -12.46 0.26
CA ALA A 138 5.22 -11.57 -0.54
C ALA A 138 5.48 -12.08 -1.98
N SER A 139 5.34 -13.39 -2.22
CA SER A 139 5.39 -14.01 -3.54
C SER A 139 4.15 -13.75 -4.39
N GLU A 140 3.04 -13.29 -3.83
CA GLU A 140 1.82 -12.95 -4.56
C GLU A 140 2.03 -11.70 -5.40
N LYS A 141 1.55 -11.72 -6.65
CA LYS A 141 1.62 -10.55 -7.54
C LYS A 141 0.92 -9.31 -6.99
N SER A 142 -0.14 -9.50 -6.19
CA SER A 142 -0.90 -8.39 -5.59
C SER A 142 -0.27 -7.83 -4.31
N TYR A 143 0.75 -8.48 -3.74
CA TYR A 143 1.28 -8.13 -2.43
C TYR A 143 1.79 -6.68 -2.38
N ARG A 144 2.67 -6.30 -3.31
CA ARG A 144 3.27 -4.96 -3.33
C ARG A 144 2.23 -3.88 -3.58
N MET A 145 1.25 -4.13 -4.45
CA MET A 145 0.10 -3.24 -4.65
C MET A 145 -0.73 -3.07 -3.37
N ARG A 146 -0.98 -4.16 -2.61
CA ARG A 146 -1.68 -4.08 -1.30
C ARG A 146 -0.92 -3.23 -0.31
N MET A 147 0.39 -3.46 -0.17
CA MET A 147 1.23 -2.68 0.74
C MET A 147 1.30 -1.21 0.32
N PHE A 148 1.37 -0.94 -0.98
CA PHE A 148 1.32 0.41 -1.51
C PHE A 148 0.00 1.12 -1.20
N CYS A 149 -1.13 0.46 -1.47
CA CYS A 149 -2.46 0.99 -1.16
C CYS A 149 -2.60 1.24 0.34
N TRP A 150 -2.11 0.33 1.18
CA TRP A 150 -2.15 0.48 2.62
C TRP A 150 -1.31 1.66 3.11
N ALA A 151 -0.06 1.77 2.69
CA ALA A 151 0.82 2.86 3.08
C ALA A 151 0.26 4.24 2.63
N THR A 152 -0.40 4.29 1.47
CA THR A 152 -0.92 5.54 0.91
C THR A 152 -2.33 5.90 1.35
N THR A 153 -3.15 4.95 1.80
CA THR A 153 -4.58 5.21 2.14
C THR A 153 -4.94 4.86 3.58
N GLY A 154 -4.05 4.18 4.31
CA GLY A 154 -4.35 3.60 5.62
C GLY A 154 -5.15 2.30 5.56
N SER A 155 -5.47 1.79 4.36
CA SER A 155 -6.22 0.54 4.17
C SER A 155 -5.62 -0.32 3.04
N PRO A 156 -5.54 -1.65 3.18
CA PRO A 156 -5.08 -2.54 2.11
C PRO A 156 -6.14 -2.74 0.99
N GLN A 157 -7.24 -2.00 1.03
CA GLN A 157 -8.38 -2.11 0.11
C GLN A 157 -8.48 -0.91 -0.83
N ILE A 158 -8.88 -1.14 -2.09
CA ILE A 158 -9.17 -0.08 -3.05
C ILE A 158 -10.55 0.51 -2.77
N PHE A 159 -10.60 1.83 -2.67
CA PHE A 159 -11.85 2.60 -2.65
C PHE A 159 -12.17 3.09 -4.06
N THR A 160 -13.24 2.57 -4.66
CA THR A 160 -13.67 2.90 -6.02
C THR A 160 -14.25 4.31 -6.14
N ASP A 161 -14.71 4.89 -5.03
CA ASP A 161 -15.48 6.13 -4.93
C ASP A 161 -14.66 7.38 -4.54
N GLY A 162 -13.33 7.28 -4.47
CA GLY A 162 -12.48 8.41 -4.06
C GLY A 162 -11.59 9.03 -5.14
N SER A 163 -10.82 10.03 -4.73
CA SER A 163 -9.75 10.60 -5.54
C SER A 163 -8.67 9.55 -5.85
N PRO A 164 -8.02 9.66 -7.02
CA PRO A 164 -6.81 8.91 -7.36
C PRO A 164 -5.75 8.96 -6.25
N ILE A 165 -4.87 7.95 -6.21
CA ILE A 165 -3.68 8.00 -5.35
C ILE A 165 -2.62 8.83 -6.09
N GLU A 166 -2.18 9.91 -5.48
CA GLU A 166 -1.17 10.79 -6.07
C GLU A 166 0.24 10.28 -5.76
N VAL A 167 1.07 10.20 -6.79
CA VAL A 167 2.48 9.80 -6.70
C VAL A 167 3.34 10.95 -7.20
N THR A 168 3.93 11.69 -6.26
CA THR A 168 4.68 12.92 -6.53
C THR A 168 6.17 12.70 -6.38
N ARG A 169 6.97 13.18 -7.35
CA ARG A 169 8.42 13.36 -7.17
C ARG A 169 8.74 14.74 -6.64
N LEU A 170 9.67 14.79 -5.69
CA LEU A 170 10.11 16.03 -5.05
C LEU A 170 11.63 16.09 -4.92
N LEU A 171 12.16 17.31 -4.83
CA LEU A 171 13.60 17.56 -4.81
C LEU A 171 14.25 17.25 -3.44
N GLU A 172 13.45 17.15 -2.38
CA GLU A 172 13.96 17.03 -1.01
C GLU A 172 14.87 15.82 -0.79
N HIS A 173 15.64 15.89 0.29
CA HIS A 173 16.44 14.79 0.80
C HIS A 173 15.64 13.99 1.83
N GLY A 174 15.84 12.68 1.85
CA GLY A 174 15.30 11.83 2.91
C GLY A 174 14.65 10.55 2.38
N THR A 175 13.60 10.15 3.09
CA THR A 175 12.81 8.94 2.86
C THR A 175 11.52 9.25 2.10
N ILE A 176 10.78 8.21 1.70
CA ILE A 176 9.47 8.40 1.07
C ILE A 176 8.51 8.89 2.15
N ALA A 177 7.75 9.95 1.83
CA ALA A 177 6.68 10.43 2.70
C ALA A 177 5.33 9.89 2.22
N PHE A 178 4.47 9.50 3.17
CA PHE A 178 3.12 9.02 2.90
C PHE A 178 2.11 9.89 3.64
N LYS A 179 1.04 10.28 2.94
CA LYS A 179 -0.05 11.08 3.52
C LYS A 179 -1.37 10.35 3.27
N THR A 180 -1.80 9.57 4.26
CA THR A 180 -2.97 8.70 4.15
C THR A 180 -4.27 9.48 3.92
N CYS A 181 -4.45 10.60 4.62
CA CYS A 181 -5.63 11.45 4.49
C CYS A 181 -5.81 12.07 3.10
N THR A 182 -4.71 12.30 2.38
CA THR A 182 -4.74 12.88 1.01
C THR A 182 -4.37 11.86 -0.06
N ARG A 183 -4.24 10.58 0.30
CA ARG A 183 -3.89 9.49 -0.63
C ARG A 183 -2.63 9.77 -1.46
N MET A 184 -1.55 10.18 -0.81
CA MET A 184 -0.35 10.66 -1.51
C MET A 184 0.93 9.92 -1.08
N MET A 185 1.75 9.57 -2.07
CA MET A 185 3.15 9.15 -1.91
C MET A 185 4.09 10.21 -2.48
N GLN A 186 5.12 10.55 -1.73
CA GLN A 186 6.07 11.61 -2.04
C GLN A 186 7.49 11.02 -2.07
N VAL A 187 8.08 10.94 -3.27
CA VAL A 187 9.35 10.25 -3.50
C VAL A 187 10.50 11.23 -3.72
N PRO A 188 11.54 11.20 -2.86
CA PRO A 188 12.69 12.09 -2.98
C PRO A 188 13.59 11.69 -4.16
N ALA A 189 13.64 12.54 -5.18
CA ALA A 189 14.47 12.34 -6.37
C ALA A 189 15.96 12.28 -6.04
N SER A 190 16.39 13.04 -5.03
CA SER A 190 17.79 13.05 -4.60
C SER A 190 18.25 11.69 -4.05
N TYR A 191 17.37 10.97 -3.36
CA TYR A 191 17.67 9.63 -2.84
C TYR A 191 17.66 8.58 -3.96
N LEU A 192 16.73 8.69 -4.92
CA LEU A 192 16.75 7.86 -6.13
C LEU A 192 18.07 8.00 -6.90
N LEU A 193 18.53 9.24 -7.12
CA LEU A 193 19.83 9.49 -7.74
C LEU A 193 20.98 8.83 -6.97
N LYS A 194 20.95 8.88 -5.64
CA LYS A 194 21.95 8.21 -4.80
C LYS A 194 21.93 6.70 -5.00
N LEU A 195 20.76 6.07 -5.09
CA LEU A 195 20.63 4.62 -5.32
C LEU A 195 21.10 4.20 -6.72
N LEU A 196 20.83 5.04 -7.72
CA LEU A 196 21.27 4.84 -9.10
C LEU A 196 22.79 4.99 -9.24
N GLY A 197 23.37 6.01 -8.59
CA GLY A 197 24.81 6.30 -8.65
C GLY A 197 25.68 5.49 -7.68
N ALA A 198 25.09 4.71 -6.76
CA ALA A 198 25.85 3.90 -5.82
C ALA A 198 26.62 2.80 -6.57
N SER A 199 27.96 2.89 -6.55
CA SER A 199 28.88 1.89 -7.10
C SER A 199 28.76 0.58 -6.32
N HIS A 200 28.72 -0.54 -7.04
CA HIS A 200 28.69 -1.87 -6.45
C HIS A 200 30.00 -2.17 -5.71
N ASP A 201 29.97 -2.19 -4.39
CA ASP A 201 30.95 -2.95 -3.62
C ASP A 201 30.50 -4.42 -3.61
N ASN A 202 31.23 -5.27 -4.33
CA ASN A 202 30.92 -6.68 -4.60
C ASN A 202 30.93 -7.60 -3.35
N GLY A 203 30.84 -7.06 -2.13
CA GLY A 203 31.30 -7.74 -0.92
C GLY A 203 30.25 -8.41 -0.04
N LEU A 204 29.05 -7.84 0.14
CA LEU A 204 28.22 -8.22 1.30
C LEU A 204 26.77 -8.64 1.02
N GLU A 205 26.12 -8.20 -0.07
CA GLU A 205 24.91 -8.85 -0.57
C GLU A 205 24.65 -8.57 -2.08
N PRO A 206 23.96 -9.49 -2.80
CA PRO A 206 24.04 -9.62 -4.25
C PRO A 206 22.80 -9.10 -4.97
N SER A 207 22.25 -7.94 -4.62
CA SER A 207 21.36 -7.27 -5.59
C SER A 207 22.26 -6.75 -6.73
N ARG A 208 22.63 -7.66 -7.64
CA ARG A 208 23.45 -7.33 -8.81
C ARG A 208 22.77 -6.25 -9.65
N ASP A 209 21.44 -6.18 -9.58
CA ASP A 209 20.64 -5.21 -10.29
C ASP A 209 20.33 -3.97 -9.42
N VAL A 210 20.52 -2.80 -10.01
CA VAL A 210 20.11 -1.51 -9.47
C VAL A 210 18.59 -1.44 -9.27
N LYS A 211 17.81 -2.16 -10.10
CA LYS A 211 16.35 -2.26 -9.94
C LYS A 211 15.97 -2.87 -8.60
N ASP A 212 16.60 -3.98 -8.23
CA ASP A 212 16.32 -4.70 -6.99
C ASP A 212 16.58 -3.82 -5.77
N ARG A 213 17.62 -2.97 -5.79
CA ARG A 213 17.90 -2.01 -4.71
C ARG A 213 16.80 -0.97 -4.56
N ILE A 214 16.37 -0.39 -5.68
CA ILE A 214 15.30 0.61 -5.69
C ILE A 214 13.99 -0.03 -5.22
N PHE A 215 13.68 -1.23 -5.70
CA PHE A 215 12.49 -1.97 -5.31
C PHE A 215 12.54 -2.42 -3.85
N HIS A 216 13.70 -2.84 -3.34
CA HIS A 216 13.90 -3.13 -1.93
C HIS A 216 13.67 -1.88 -1.08
N TRP A 217 14.25 -0.74 -1.47
CA TRP A 217 14.01 0.52 -0.79
C TRP A 217 12.52 0.88 -0.77
N PHE A 218 11.84 0.84 -1.92
CA PHE A 218 10.38 1.05 -1.97
C PHE A 218 9.63 0.15 -1.00
N LEU A 219 9.91 -1.15 -1.03
CA LEU A 219 9.22 -2.11 -0.18
C LEU A 219 9.45 -1.79 1.31
N VAL A 220 10.69 -1.57 1.73
CA VAL A 220 11.01 -1.22 3.13
C VAL A 220 10.28 0.05 3.57
N GLN A 221 10.22 1.07 2.71
CA GLN A 221 9.51 2.32 3.00
C GLN A 221 8.01 2.11 3.17
N LEU A 222 7.38 1.28 2.33
CA LEU A 222 5.97 0.94 2.47
C LEU A 222 5.67 0.22 3.79
N LEU A 223 6.43 -0.83 4.11
CA LEU A 223 6.20 -1.62 5.32
C LEU A 223 6.45 -0.79 6.59
N SER A 224 7.48 0.07 6.57
CA SER A 224 7.78 0.97 7.70
C SER A 224 6.68 2.01 7.90
N ALA A 225 6.14 2.57 6.82
CA ALA A 225 5.06 3.54 6.88
C ALA A 225 3.80 2.94 7.51
N ILE A 226 3.41 1.74 7.09
CA ILE A 226 2.24 1.03 7.65
C ILE A 226 2.40 0.84 9.16
N GLY A 227 3.56 0.38 9.62
CA GLY A 227 3.83 0.21 11.05
C GLY A 227 3.76 1.54 11.84
N SER A 228 4.20 2.65 11.23
CA SER A 228 4.26 3.95 11.92
C SER A 228 2.91 4.62 12.19
N TYR A 229 1.87 4.31 11.40
CA TYR A 229 0.53 4.89 11.61
C TYR A 229 -0.42 3.95 12.36
N ASN A 230 -0.05 2.66 12.47
CA ASN A 230 -0.81 1.66 13.22
C ASN A 230 -0.42 1.59 14.71
N VAL A 231 0.26 2.62 15.25
CA VAL A 231 0.60 2.68 16.67
C VAL A 231 -0.68 2.66 17.50
N VAL A 232 -0.96 1.48 18.08
CA VAL A 232 -2.02 1.18 19.05
C VAL A 232 -1.62 1.67 20.44
#